data_AF-A0A9E2DEJ8-F1
#
_entry.id   AF-A0A9E2DEJ8-F1
#
_cell.length_a   1.000
_cell.length_b   1.000
_cell.length_c   1.000
_cell.angle_alpha   90.00
_cell.angle_beta   90.00
_cell.angle_gamma   90.00
#
_symmetry.space_group_name_H-M   'P 1'
#
loop_
_entity.id
_entity.type
_entity.pdbx_description
1 polymer ?
#
loop_
_entity_poly.entity_id
_entity_poly.type
_entity_poly.pdbx_seq_one_letter_code
_entity_poly.pdbx_strand_id
1 'polypeptide(L)' 'MRIKHIKSSDTWLISKGRKILYRGRTNPLSSSRILAVALRRDGLRLMG' A
#
# COMPACT_ATOMS: atom_id res chain seq x y z
N MET A 1 8.68 -0.81 -4.40
CA MET A 1 7.39 -0.42 -3.78
C MET A 1 7.66 0.76 -2.87
N ARG A 2 6.88 1.83 -2.94
CA ARG A 2 7.07 3.06 -2.16
C ARG A 2 5.82 3.35 -1.36
N ILE A 3 6.00 3.60 -0.06
CA ILE A 3 4.93 4.01 0.85
C ILE A 3 5.12 5.49 1.14
N LYS A 4 4.06 6.30 1.00
CA LYS A 4 4.07 7.73 1.27
C LYS A 4 2.81 8.12 2.03
N HIS A 5 2.97 8.98 3.05
CA HIS A 5 1.85 9.67 3.68
C HIS A 5 1.69 11.07 3.08
N ILE A 6 0.49 11.35 2.58
CA ILE A 6 0.09 12.65 2.04
C ILE A 6 -0.60 13.41 3.16
N LYS A 7 0.19 14.12 3.97
CA LYS A 7 -0.26 14.83 5.18
C LYS A 7 -1.47 15.73 4.95
N SER A 8 -1.48 16.49 3.85
CA SER A 8 -2.59 17.40 3.49
C SER A 8 -3.96 16.71 3.37
N SER A 9 -3.99 15.42 3.06
CA SER A 9 -5.23 14.65 2.86
C SER A 9 -5.37 13.48 3.84
N ASP A 10 -4.46 13.42 4.82
CA ASP A 10 -4.27 12.30 5.73
C ASP A 10 -4.39 10.92 5.05
N THR A 11 -3.74 10.78 3.89
CA THR A 11 -3.89 9.60 3.05
C THR A 11 -2.56 8.90 2.87
N TRP A 12 -2.54 7.60 3.12
CA TRP A 12 -1.44 6.71 2.80
C TRP A 12 -1.57 6.20 1.37
N LEU A 13 -0.46 6.24 0.64
CA LEU A 13 -0.33 5.76 -0.72
C LEU A 13 0.78 4.72 -0.78
N ILE A 14 0.48 3.56 -1.38
CA ILE A 14 1.49 2.58 -1.77
C ILE A 14 1.50 2.49 -3.28
N SER A 15 2.68 2.67 -3.89
CA SER A 15 2.86 2.60 -5.33
C SER A 15 4.09 1.79 -5.74
N LYS A 16 4.10 1.30 -6.99
CA LYS A 16 5.27 0.70 -7.64
C LYS A 16 5.34 1.27 -9.06
N GLY A 17 6.36 2.08 -9.33
CA GLY A 17 6.43 2.86 -10.58
C GLY A 17 5.19 3.74 -10.73
N ARG A 18 4.48 3.59 -11.86
CA ARG A 18 3.23 4.31 -12.17
C ARG A 18 1.97 3.64 -11.59
N LYS A 19 2.09 2.45 -10.99
CA LYS A 19 0.95 1.69 -10.46
C LYS A 19 0.65 2.04 -9.01
N ILE A 20 -0.61 2.34 -8.71
CA ILE A 20 -1.10 2.51 -7.33
C ILE A 20 -1.58 1.14 -6.82
N LEU A 21 -0.99 0.68 -5.72
CA LEU A 21 -1.32 -0.59 -5.08
C LEU A 21 -2.34 -0.39 -3.95
N TYR A 22 -2.20 0.69 -3.19
CA TYR A 22 -3.13 1.06 -2.11
C TYR A 22 -3.24 2.57 -1.96
N ARG A 23 -4.43 3.04 -1.60
CA ARG A 23 -4.74 4.43 -1.22
C ARG A 23 -5.80 4.39 -0.12
N GLY A 24 -5.52 4.97 1.05
CA GLY A 24 -6.48 5.03 2.16
C GLY A 24 -5.94 5.73 3.40
N ARG A 25 -6.80 5.97 4.40
CA ARG A 25 -6.41 6.69 5.63
C ARG A 25 -5.68 5.81 6.64
N THR A 26 -5.86 4.49 6.57
CA THR A 26 -5.18 3.56 7.47
C THR A 26 -3.71 3.42 7.11
N ASN A 27 -2.84 3.48 8.12
CA ASN A 27 -1.40 3.30 7.97
C ASN A 27 -1.09 1.86 7.52
N PRO A 28 -0.56 1.66 6.30
CA PRO A 28 -0.27 0.35 5.76
C PRO A 28 0.84 -0.39 6.53
N LEU A 29 1.78 0.32 7.17
CA LEU A 29 2.85 -0.31 7.95
C LEU A 29 2.33 -0.96 9.23
N SER A 30 1.19 -0.47 9.75
CA SER A 30 0.53 -1.04 10.94
C SER A 30 -0.44 -2.17 10.62
N SER A 31 -0.67 -2.49 9.35
CA SER A 31 -1.68 -3.48 8.94
C SER A 31 -1.13 -4.46 7.91
N SER A 32 -0.83 -5.67 8.37
CA SER A 32 -0.44 -6.81 7.54
C SER A 32 -1.47 -7.09 6.42
N ARG A 33 -2.76 -6.89 6.69
CA ARG A 33 -3.84 -7.04 5.70
C ARG A 33 -3.70 -6.07 4.53
N ILE A 34 -3.39 -4.80 4.81
CA ILE A 34 -3.24 -3.77 3.76
C ILE A 34 -2.01 -4.08 2.90
N LEU A 35 -0.90 -4.47 3.53
CA LEU A 35 0.31 -4.89 2.82
C LEU A 35 0.03 -6.12 1.95
N ALA A 36 -0.68 -7.12 2.45
CA ALA A 36 -1.05 -8.31 1.69
C ALA A 36 -1.92 -7.99 0.47
N VAL A 37 -2.88 -7.05 0.59
CA VAL A 37 -3.69 -6.59 -0.55
C VAL A 37 -2.82 -5.83 -1.57
N ALA A 38 -1.92 -4.97 -1.10
CA ALA A 38 -1.03 -4.21 -1.98
C ALA A 38 -0.06 -5.13 -2.74
N LEU A 39 0.50 -6.15 -2.08
CA LEU A 39 1.37 -7.17 -2.68
C LEU A 39 0.62 -8.05 -3.68
N ARG A 40 -0.59 -8.51 -3.33
CA ARG A 40 -1.46 -9.24 -4.29
C ARG A 40 -1.75 -8.44 -5.54
N ARG A 41 -2.04 -7.13 -5.42
CA ARG A 41 -2.20 -6.23 -6.57
C ARG A 41 -0.93 -6.06 -7.37
N ASP A 42 0.23 -6.24 -6.76
CA ASP A 42 1.52 -6.20 -7.43
C ASP A 42 1.84 -7.51 -8.19
N GLY A 43 1.00 -8.54 -8.06
CA GLY A 43 1.26 -9.88 -8.60
C GLY A 43 2.19 -10.72 -7.72
N LEU A 44 2.66 -10.16 -6.61
CA LEU A 44 3.42 -10.87 -5.59
C LEU A 44 2.40 -11.54 -4.66
N ARG A 45 2.11 -12.83 -4.89
CA ARG A 45 1.51 -13.64 -3.83
C ARG A 45 2.51 -13.67 -2.68
N LEU A 46 2.10 -13.18 -1.51
CA LEU A 46 2.69 -13.63 -0.26
C LEU A 46 2.44 -15.14 -0.24
N MET A 47 3.45 -15.94 -0.62
CA MET A 47 3.44 -17.35 -0.30
C MET A 47 3.43 -17.46 1.22
N GLY A 48 2.45 -18.18 1.72
CA GLY A 48 2.15 -18.34 3.15
C GLY A 48 3.25 -19.03 3.91
#